data_AF-A0A966NWE8-F1
#
_entry.id   AF-A0A966NWE8-F1
#
_cell.length_a   1.000
_cell.length_b   1.000
_cell.length_c   1.000
_cell.angle_alpha   90.00
_cell.angle_beta   90.00
_cell.angle_gamma   90.00
#
_symmetry.space_group_name_H-M   'P 1'
#
loop_
_entity.id
_entity.type
_entity.pdbx_description
1 polymer ?
#
loop_
_entity_poly.entity_id
_entity_poly.type
_entity_poly.pdbx_seq_one_letter_code
_entity_poly.pdbx_strand_id
1 'polypeptide(L)'
;YKGFLESALAPDEMLTEIRVPKLNMTGWSFQKFNRRAQDWAIVGVAAWKSKSDSGVALVNMGSTPILATSVSAAVNKGASAADAAELAANEAEPQSDLNASSEYRVHLAKVLVRRALEQATS
;
A
#
# COMPACT_ATOMS: atom_id res chain seq x y z
N TYR A 1 2.08 2.00 13.72
CA TYR A 1 0.65 2.12 14.08
C TYR A 1 0.34 1.09 15.14
N LYS A 2 -0.60 1.37 16.06
CA LYS A 2 -1.01 0.42 17.11
C LYS A 2 -2.42 -0.12 16.89
N GLY A 3 -3.27 0.63 16.20
CA GLY A 3 -4.65 0.24 15.88
C GLY A 3 -5.40 1.35 15.15
N PHE A 4 -6.72 1.19 15.02
CA PHE A 4 -7.58 2.22 14.44
C PHE A 4 -7.54 3.49 15.29
N LEU A 5 -7.17 4.63 14.69
CA LEU A 5 -6.94 5.90 15.39
C LEU A 5 -5.87 5.85 16.50
N GLU A 6 -5.04 4.79 16.54
CA GLU A 6 -3.99 4.62 17.54
C GLU A 6 -2.59 4.60 16.91
N SER A 7 -1.73 5.49 17.38
CA SER A 7 -0.33 5.58 16.98
C SER A 7 0.60 5.09 18.10
N ALA A 8 1.92 5.19 17.89
CA ALA A 8 2.89 4.88 18.95
C ALA A 8 3.15 6.07 19.90
N LEU A 9 2.53 7.23 19.64
CA LEU A 9 2.69 8.46 20.39
C LEU A 9 2.09 8.33 21.80
N ALA A 10 2.84 8.69 22.83
CA ALA A 10 2.33 8.80 24.20
C ALA A 10 1.48 10.10 24.38
N PRO A 11 0.65 10.19 25.45
CA PRO A 11 -0.24 11.34 25.66
C PRO A 11 0.45 12.71 25.75
N ASP A 12 1.72 12.73 26.16
CA ASP A 12 2.54 13.92 26.37
C ASP A 12 3.58 14.15 25.26
N GLU A 13 3.56 13.34 24.19
CA GLU A 13 4.45 13.48 23.05
C GLU A 13 3.81 14.31 21.90
N MET A 14 4.66 14.95 21.09
CA MET A 14 4.26 15.67 19.90
C MET A 14 5.14 15.27 18.72
N LEU A 15 4.53 14.86 17.59
CA LEU A 15 5.27 14.60 16.36
C LEU A 15 5.75 15.92 15.75
N THR A 16 7.06 16.19 15.82
CA THR A 16 7.65 17.45 15.32
C THR A 16 8.19 17.34 13.90
N GLU A 17 8.59 16.14 13.45
CA GLU A 17 9.20 15.94 12.15
C GLU A 17 9.01 14.50 11.64
N ILE A 18 9.13 14.33 10.32
CA ILE A 18 9.23 13.02 9.67
C ILE A 18 10.52 13.00 8.87
N ARG A 19 11.43 12.08 9.22
CA ARG A 19 12.69 11.88 8.50
C ARG A 19 12.52 10.77 7.48
N VAL A 20 12.47 11.14 6.20
CA VAL A 20 12.41 10.19 5.09
C VAL A 20 13.82 10.06 4.51
N PRO A 21 14.47 8.87 4.58
CA PRO A 21 15.78 8.69 3.99
C PRO A 21 15.72 8.87 2.47
N LYS A 22 16.72 9.54 1.90
CA LYS A 22 16.83 9.66 0.44
C LYS A 22 17.18 8.29 -0.13
N LEU A 23 16.22 7.69 -0.80
CA LEU A 23 16.41 6.44 -1.53
C LEU A 23 16.82 6.75 -2.97
N ASN A 24 17.77 5.98 -3.51
CA ASN A 24 18.11 6.01 -4.93
C ASN A 24 17.04 5.25 -5.73
N MET A 25 15.81 5.76 -5.66
CA MET A 25 14.64 5.17 -6.30
C MET A 25 14.78 5.25 -7.81
N THR A 26 14.48 4.16 -8.47
CA THR A 26 14.35 4.10 -9.93
C THR A 26 12.98 4.57 -10.37
N GLY A 27 11.97 4.46 -9.50
CA GLY A 27 10.62 4.94 -9.78
C GLY A 27 9.68 4.77 -8.58
N TRP A 28 8.52 5.41 -8.68
CA TRP A 28 7.43 5.30 -7.71
C TRP A 28 6.08 5.55 -8.37
N SER A 29 5.03 5.10 -7.72
CA SER A 29 3.65 5.34 -8.12
C SER A 29 2.74 5.35 -6.90
N PHE A 30 1.73 6.22 -6.94
CA PHE A 30 0.61 6.19 -6.00
C PHE A 30 -0.71 6.05 -6.76
N GLN A 31 -1.38 4.91 -6.58
CA GLN A 31 -2.68 4.63 -7.16
C GLN A 31 -3.76 4.84 -6.10
N LYS A 32 -4.77 5.65 -6.40
CA LYS A 32 -5.92 5.87 -5.51
C LYS A 32 -7.20 5.55 -6.26
N PHE A 33 -8.04 4.69 -5.68
CA PHE A 33 -9.38 4.44 -6.18
C PHE A 33 -10.42 4.96 -5.17
N ASN A 34 -11.32 5.81 -5.63
CA ASN A 34 -12.32 6.52 -4.85
C ASN A 34 -13.58 6.74 -5.69
N ARG A 35 -14.75 6.84 -5.04
CA ARG A 35 -16.05 6.96 -5.74
C ARG A 35 -16.22 8.28 -6.45
N ARG A 36 -15.85 9.37 -5.77
CA ARG A 36 -15.88 10.74 -6.30
C ARG A 36 -14.54 11.39 -6.04
N ALA A 37 -14.15 12.34 -6.89
CA ALA A 37 -12.92 13.09 -6.69
C ALA A 37 -12.87 13.68 -5.26
N GLN A 38 -11.69 13.64 -4.64
CA GLN A 38 -11.43 14.08 -3.26
C GLN A 38 -12.01 13.20 -2.13
N ASP A 39 -12.79 12.15 -2.42
CA ASP A 39 -13.21 11.18 -1.40
C ASP A 39 -12.02 10.41 -0.80
N TRP A 40 -12.25 9.84 0.39
CA TRP A 40 -11.37 8.82 0.95
C TRP A 40 -11.18 7.65 -0.02
N ALA A 41 -9.97 7.08 -0.02
CA ALA A 41 -9.67 5.94 -0.87
C ALA A 41 -10.49 4.72 -0.41
N ILE A 42 -11.17 4.06 -1.35
CA ILE A 42 -11.64 2.68 -1.12
C ILE A 42 -10.40 1.79 -0.96
N VAL A 43 -9.45 1.90 -1.89
CA VAL A 43 -8.11 1.31 -1.79
C VAL A 43 -7.11 2.32 -2.34
N GLY A 44 -6.00 2.49 -1.62
CA GLY A 44 -4.83 3.20 -2.13
C GLY A 44 -3.62 2.29 -2.12
N VAL A 45 -2.71 2.47 -3.08
CA VAL A 45 -1.46 1.72 -3.17
C VAL A 45 -0.31 2.67 -3.45
N ALA A 46 0.67 2.69 -2.55
CA ALA A 46 1.97 3.31 -2.80
C ALA A 46 2.95 2.20 -3.18
N ALA A 47 3.64 2.35 -4.31
CA ALA A 47 4.72 1.45 -4.71
C ALA A 47 5.97 2.26 -5.03
N TRP A 48 7.13 1.74 -4.64
CA TRP A 48 8.42 2.30 -5.02
C TRP A 48 9.41 1.20 -5.33
N LYS A 49 10.41 1.53 -6.14
CA LYS A 49 11.49 0.64 -6.51
C LYS A 49 12.82 1.36 -6.52
N SER A 50 13.88 0.64 -6.17
CA SER A 50 15.27 1.01 -6.31
C SER A 50 16.03 -0.12 -7.01
N LYS A 51 17.34 0.03 -7.20
CA LYS A 51 18.18 -1.01 -7.81
C LYS A 51 18.24 -2.31 -7.01
N SER A 52 18.10 -2.24 -5.68
CA SER A 52 18.31 -3.36 -4.77
C SER A 52 17.09 -3.74 -3.95
N ASP A 53 16.03 -2.93 -3.98
CA ASP A 53 14.87 -3.11 -3.12
C ASP A 53 13.61 -2.48 -3.70
N SER A 54 12.45 -2.89 -3.19
CA SER A 54 11.13 -2.37 -3.53
C SER A 54 10.24 -2.36 -2.30
N GLY A 55 9.21 -1.52 -2.33
CA GLY A 55 8.21 -1.49 -1.27
C GLY A 55 6.83 -1.20 -1.80
N VAL A 56 5.83 -1.90 -1.24
CA VAL A 56 4.41 -1.72 -1.55
C VAL A 56 3.64 -1.53 -0.24
N ALA A 57 2.92 -0.41 -0.14
CA ALA A 57 2.05 -0.11 0.99
C ALA A 57 0.60 0.07 0.54
N LEU A 58 -0.33 -0.42 1.35
CA LEU A 58 -1.76 -0.43 1.09
C LEU A 58 -2.49 0.48 2.07
N VAL A 59 -3.41 1.27 1.53
CA VAL A 59 -4.27 2.19 2.27
C VAL A 59 -5.69 1.63 2.29
N ASN A 60 -6.31 1.65 3.47
CA ASN A 60 -7.68 1.17 3.71
C ASN A 60 -7.88 -0.33 3.44
N MET A 61 -6.84 -1.13 3.70
CA MET A 61 -6.81 -2.59 3.59
C MET A 61 -6.70 -3.28 4.98
N GLY A 62 -6.98 -2.55 6.05
CA GLY A 62 -6.92 -3.00 7.44
C GLY A 62 -7.22 -1.83 8.38
N SER A 63 -7.18 -2.07 9.70
CA SER A 63 -7.35 -1.02 10.72
C SER A 63 -6.23 0.02 10.72
N THR A 64 -5.08 -0.34 10.13
CA THR A 64 -3.90 0.50 9.95
C THR A 64 -3.35 0.35 8.52
N PRO A 65 -2.48 1.27 8.05
CA PRO A 65 -1.76 1.07 6.79
C PRO A 65 -0.95 -0.22 6.80
N ILE A 66 -1.04 -1.00 5.72
CA ILE A 66 -0.38 -2.30 5.60
C ILE A 66 0.84 -2.18 4.70
N LEU A 67 1.97 -2.71 5.15
CA LEU A 67 3.13 -2.93 4.29
C LEU A 67 3.02 -4.33 3.67
N ALA A 68 2.81 -4.41 2.36
CA ALA A 68 2.64 -5.67 1.64
C ALA A 68 4.01 -6.33 1.38
N THR A 69 4.56 -6.91 2.44
CA THR A 69 5.91 -7.52 2.42
C THR A 69 5.99 -8.72 1.47
N SER A 70 4.91 -9.50 1.34
CA SER A 70 4.83 -10.63 0.41
C SER A 70 4.98 -10.18 -1.04
N VAL A 71 4.32 -9.07 -1.41
CA VAL A 71 4.43 -8.46 -2.74
C VAL A 71 5.87 -8.00 -3.00
N SER A 72 6.42 -7.22 -2.06
CA SER A 72 7.77 -6.65 -2.20
C SER A 72 8.84 -7.75 -2.27
N ALA A 73 8.71 -8.80 -1.46
CA ALA A 73 9.60 -9.96 -1.49
C ALA A 73 9.50 -10.75 -2.81
N ALA A 74 8.30 -10.90 -3.38
CA ALA A 74 8.12 -11.55 -4.67
C ALA A 74 8.77 -10.74 -5.80
N VAL A 75 8.58 -9.42 -5.83
CA VAL A 75 9.22 -8.52 -6.80
C VAL A 75 10.75 -8.59 -6.67
N ASN A 76 11.29 -8.54 -5.46
CA ASN A 76 12.74 -8.63 -5.22
C ASN A 76 13.32 -10.01 -5.64
N LYS A 77 12.50 -11.06 -5.69
CA LYS A 77 12.86 -12.40 -6.22
C LYS A 77 12.66 -12.54 -7.74
N GLY A 78 12.21 -11.49 -8.42
CA GLY A 78 12.04 -11.47 -9.88
C GLY A 78 10.65 -11.88 -10.38
N ALA A 79 9.63 -11.92 -9.51
CA ALA A 79 8.25 -12.14 -9.95
C ALA A 79 7.76 -10.99 -10.85
N SER A 80 6.84 -11.31 -11.77
CA SER A 80 6.18 -10.28 -12.56
C SER A 80 5.28 -9.41 -11.68
N ALA A 81 4.94 -8.21 -12.15
CA ALA A 81 4.00 -7.33 -11.45
C ALA A 81 2.62 -7.99 -11.27
N ALA A 82 2.21 -8.84 -12.21
CA ALA A 82 0.96 -9.59 -12.13
C ALA A 82 1.01 -10.67 -11.04
N ASP A 83 2.07 -11.49 -11.02
CA ASP A 83 2.20 -12.57 -10.03
C ASP A 83 2.36 -12.02 -8.61
N ALA A 84 3.17 -10.96 -8.44
CA ALA A 84 3.35 -10.33 -7.15
C ALA A 84 2.04 -9.69 -6.65
N ALA A 85 1.21 -9.15 -7.54
CA ALA A 85 -0.06 -8.54 -7.17
C ALA A 85 -1.08 -9.53 -6.61
N GLU A 86 -0.98 -10.83 -6.92
CA GLU A 86 -1.86 -11.85 -6.32
C GLU A 86 -1.67 -11.96 -4.80
N LEU A 87 -0.50 -11.56 -4.29
CA LEU A 87 -0.15 -11.56 -2.87
C LEU A 87 -0.61 -10.27 -2.15
N ALA A 88 -1.27 -9.33 -2.85
CA ALA A 88 -1.59 -8.00 -2.34
C ALA A 88 -2.45 -8.01 -1.07
N ALA A 89 -3.20 -9.07 -0.79
CA ALA A 89 -4.07 -9.15 0.38
C ALA A 89 -3.58 -10.13 1.45
N ASN A 90 -2.37 -10.70 1.31
CA ASN A 90 -1.88 -11.73 2.25
C ASN A 90 -1.76 -11.22 3.68
N GLU A 91 -1.34 -9.97 3.86
CA GLU A 91 -1.22 -9.30 5.16
C GLU A 91 -2.41 -8.36 5.47
N ALA A 92 -3.46 -8.38 4.66
CA ALA A 92 -4.57 -7.43 4.74
C ALA A 92 -5.84 -8.06 5.35
N GLU A 93 -6.59 -7.25 6.10
CA GLU A 93 -7.89 -7.62 6.69
C GLU A 93 -8.94 -6.54 6.37
N PRO A 94 -9.30 -6.35 5.08
CA PRO A 94 -10.20 -5.28 4.67
C PRO A 94 -11.61 -5.48 5.24
N GLN A 95 -12.21 -4.40 5.72
CA GLN A 95 -13.57 -4.39 6.25
C GLN A 95 -14.58 -4.03 5.15
N SER A 96 -15.78 -4.60 5.24
CA SER A 96 -16.92 -4.20 4.40
C SER A 96 -17.59 -2.95 4.96
N ASP A 97 -17.95 -2.00 4.09
CA ASP A 97 -18.70 -0.80 4.44
C ASP A 97 -19.66 -0.36 3.32
N LEU A 98 -20.27 0.82 3.46
CA LEU A 98 -21.18 1.41 2.46
C LEU A 98 -20.49 1.75 1.12
N ASN A 99 -19.17 1.70 1.05
CA ASN A 99 -18.39 2.05 -0.13
C ASN A 99 -17.92 0.82 -0.90
N ALA A 100 -17.63 -0.30 -0.22
CA ALA A 100 -17.15 -1.53 -0.82
C ALA A 100 -17.23 -2.72 0.14
N SER A 101 -17.44 -3.91 -0.43
CA SER A 101 -17.22 -5.16 0.30
C SER A 101 -15.73 -5.47 0.46
N SER A 102 -15.39 -6.33 1.41
CA SER A 102 -14.04 -6.89 1.61
C SER A 102 -13.52 -7.55 0.34
N GLU A 103 -14.33 -8.33 -0.37
CA GLU A 103 -13.94 -9.03 -1.60
C GLU A 103 -13.63 -8.04 -2.71
N TYR A 104 -14.42 -6.97 -2.83
CA TYR A 104 -14.18 -5.92 -3.82
C TYR A 104 -12.88 -5.16 -3.52
N ARG A 105 -12.58 -4.89 -2.24
CA ARG A 105 -11.31 -4.28 -1.82
C ARG A 105 -10.12 -5.18 -2.13
N VAL A 106 -10.22 -6.49 -1.85
CA VAL A 106 -9.19 -7.47 -2.22
C VAL A 106 -8.95 -7.46 -3.73
N HIS A 107 -10.01 -7.50 -4.53
CA HIS A 107 -9.90 -7.45 -5.99
C HIS A 107 -9.23 -6.14 -6.46
N LEU A 108 -9.67 -4.99 -5.94
CA LEU A 108 -9.07 -3.71 -6.26
C LEU A 108 -7.60 -3.63 -5.85
N ALA A 109 -7.22 -4.16 -4.68
CA ALA A 109 -5.83 -4.18 -4.24
C ALA A 109 -4.92 -4.89 -5.24
N LYS A 110 -5.32 -6.07 -5.75
CA LYS A 110 -4.56 -6.79 -6.79
C LYS A 110 -4.39 -5.94 -8.05
N VAL A 111 -5.48 -5.34 -8.55
CA VAL A 111 -5.45 -4.50 -9.76
C VAL A 111 -4.54 -3.28 -9.58
N LEU A 112 -4.65 -2.59 -8.44
CA LEU A 112 -3.90 -1.37 -8.18
C LEU A 112 -2.43 -1.64 -7.86
N VAL A 113 -2.10 -2.75 -7.17
CA VAL A 113 -0.72 -3.19 -6.95
C VAL A 113 -0.01 -3.47 -8.27
N ARG A 114 -0.65 -4.22 -9.17
CA ARG A 114 -0.07 -4.48 -10.50
C ARG A 114 0.24 -3.18 -11.24
N ARG A 115 -0.75 -2.28 -11.35
CA ARG A 115 -0.60 -0.97 -12.02
C ARG A 115 0.50 -0.13 -11.37
N ALA A 116 0.57 -0.10 -10.05
CA ALA A 116 1.55 0.68 -9.32
C ALA A 116 2.99 0.16 -9.57
N LEU A 117 3.17 -1.16 -9.59
CA LEU A 117 4.47 -1.78 -9.89
C LEU A 117 4.92 -1.56 -11.34
N GLU A 118 3.99 -1.64 -12.29
CA GLU A 118 4.24 -1.35 -13.71
C GLU A 118 4.70 0.11 -13.89
N GLN A 119 3.99 1.07 -13.27
CA GLN A 119 4.36 2.49 -13.35
C GLN A 119 5.68 2.80 -12.62
N ALA A 120 5.96 2.15 -11.48
CA ALA A 120 7.19 2.38 -10.72
C ALA A 120 8.44 1.75 -11.38
N THR A 121 8.27 0.91 -12.41
CA THR A 121 9.36 0.27 -13.16
C THR A 121 9.54 0.84 -14.57
N SER A 122 8.60 1.68 -15.03
CA SER A 122 8.64 2.31 -16.36
C SER A 122 9.62 3.49 -16.43
#